data_AF-A0A379VMZ0-F1
#
_entry.id   AF-A0A379VMZ0-F1
#
_cell.length_a   1.000
_cell.length_b   1.000
_cell.length_c   1.000
_cell.angle_alpha   90.00
_cell.angle_beta   90.00
_cell.angle_gamma   90.00
#
_symmetry.space_group_name_H-M   'P 1'
#
loop_
_entity.id
_entity.type
_entity.pdbx_description
1 polymer ?
#
loop_
_entity_poly.entity_id
_entity_poly.type
_entity_poly.pdbx_seq_one_letter_code
_entity_poly.pdbx_strand_id
1 'polypeptide(L)'
;MSSLSLITSGVAWFAAAAVLAFLFSFHKALSGWIAGIGGAVGSLCTAGAGFTALTSAVTVSGVMPFTGHMLQITPLNAIWLITLGLCGLFVSLFNIDWHRHPQVKANGLLINLLMAAAVCAVVASNLGTMVVMAEIMALCAVFLTGGSKEGKLWFALGRLGTLLLAIACWLVWQRYGTLDLGLLDQRAQQLPLGSDIWLLGVIGFWSAGRDYPATRLGAAGARQRQRSRRRAVLDRGDENRAAGHSHAISAWRQCAAVVGRGRCWCLG
;
A
#
# COMPACT_ATOMS: atom_id res chain seq x y z
N MET A 1 -13.10 21.96 -12.98
CA MET A 1 -13.33 20.60 -12.45
C MET A 1 -13.79 20.74 -11.01
N SER A 2 -14.95 20.18 -10.64
CA SER A 2 -15.44 20.25 -9.26
C SER A 2 -14.68 19.27 -8.37
N SER A 3 -14.54 19.55 -7.07
CA SER A 3 -13.83 18.66 -6.14
C SER A 3 -14.42 17.24 -6.13
N LEU A 4 -15.75 17.10 -6.25
CA LEU A 4 -16.42 15.81 -6.37
C LEU A 4 -15.98 15.01 -7.61
N SER A 5 -15.83 15.69 -8.76
CA SER A 5 -15.35 15.03 -9.99
C SER A 5 -13.91 14.54 -9.87
N LEU A 6 -13.06 15.28 -9.14
CA LEU A 6 -11.66 14.92 -8.88
C LEU A 6 -11.51 13.75 -7.89
N ILE A 7 -12.35 13.67 -6.86
CA ILE A 7 -12.35 12.50 -5.95
C ILE A 7 -12.86 11.27 -6.69
N THR A 8 -13.95 11.42 -7.43
CA THR A 8 -14.54 10.32 -8.20
C THR A 8 -13.56 9.78 -9.24
N SER A 9 -12.85 10.67 -9.94
CA SER A 9 -11.81 10.25 -10.88
C SER A 9 -10.59 9.64 -10.17
N GLY A 10 -10.17 10.19 -9.02
CA GLY A 10 -9.08 9.63 -8.22
C GLY A 10 -9.35 8.19 -7.77
N VAL A 11 -10.54 7.94 -7.20
CA VAL A 11 -10.97 6.59 -6.80
C VAL A 11 -11.10 5.66 -8.01
N ALA A 12 -11.63 6.15 -9.13
CA ALA A 12 -11.72 5.37 -10.37
C ALA A 12 -10.33 4.98 -10.90
N TRP A 13 -9.35 5.89 -10.86
CA TRP A 13 -7.96 5.60 -11.23
C TRP A 13 -7.32 4.54 -10.33
N PHE A 14 -7.51 4.64 -9.02
CA PHE A 14 -7.02 3.61 -8.10
C PHE A 14 -7.68 2.25 -8.37
N ALA A 15 -9.00 2.21 -8.56
CA ALA A 15 -9.73 0.98 -8.83
C ALA A 15 -9.32 0.34 -10.17
N ALA A 16 -9.26 1.13 -11.24
CA ALA A 16 -8.82 0.67 -12.56
C ALA A 16 -7.39 0.16 -12.52
N ALA A 17 -6.47 0.88 -11.86
CA ALA A 17 -5.10 0.46 -11.69
C ALA A 17 -4.97 -0.82 -10.86
N ALA A 18 -5.82 -1.01 -9.84
CA ALA A 18 -5.85 -2.25 -9.06
C ALA A 18 -6.30 -3.45 -9.90
N VAL A 19 -7.38 -3.29 -10.68
CA VAL A 19 -7.91 -4.34 -11.58
C VAL A 19 -6.89 -4.67 -12.67
N LEU A 20 -6.32 -3.66 -13.33
CA LEU A 20 -5.31 -3.88 -14.37
C LEU A 20 -4.04 -4.54 -13.78
N ALA A 21 -3.57 -4.09 -12.62
CA ALA A 21 -2.41 -4.72 -11.96
C ALA A 21 -2.67 -6.19 -11.59
N PHE A 22 -3.92 -6.55 -11.28
CA PHE A 22 -4.33 -7.93 -11.03
C PHE A 22 -4.39 -8.79 -12.31
N LEU A 23 -5.01 -8.27 -13.36
CA LEU A 23 -5.08 -8.94 -14.67
C LEU A 23 -3.68 -9.20 -15.24
N PHE A 24 -2.76 -8.24 -15.09
CA PHE A 24 -1.38 -8.37 -15.52
C PHE A 24 -0.44 -8.95 -14.45
N SER A 25 -0.96 -9.59 -13.39
CA SER A 25 -0.15 -10.17 -12.31
C SER A 25 0.86 -11.23 -12.78
N PHE A 26 0.62 -11.85 -13.95
CA PHE A 26 1.55 -12.76 -14.62
C PHE A 26 2.88 -12.09 -15.00
N HIS A 27 2.88 -10.77 -15.25
CA HIS A 27 4.05 -9.97 -15.59
C HIS A 27 4.36 -8.95 -14.48
N LYS A 28 5.18 -9.36 -13.51
CA LYS A 28 5.49 -8.59 -12.28
C LYS A 28 5.93 -7.15 -12.55
N ALA A 29 6.80 -6.94 -13.55
CA ALA A 29 7.30 -5.61 -13.89
C ALA A 29 6.20 -4.71 -14.49
N LEU A 30 5.36 -5.26 -15.37
CA LEU A 30 4.27 -4.53 -16.02
C LEU A 30 3.15 -4.20 -15.02
N SER A 31 2.77 -5.16 -14.17
CA SER A 31 1.80 -4.97 -13.09
C SER A 31 2.24 -3.87 -12.11
N GLY A 32 3.51 -3.87 -11.70
CA GLY A 32 4.08 -2.83 -10.84
C GLY A 32 4.08 -1.44 -11.49
N TRP A 33 4.39 -1.37 -12.78
CA TRP A 33 4.35 -0.11 -13.55
C TRP A 33 2.94 0.46 -13.67
N ILE A 34 1.97 -0.36 -14.07
CA ILE A 34 0.56 0.05 -14.20
C ILE A 34 0.02 0.48 -12.83
N ALA A 35 0.32 -0.29 -11.79
CA ALA A 35 -0.10 0.05 -10.43
C ALA A 35 0.50 1.37 -9.96
N GLY A 36 1.79 1.60 -10.23
CA GLY A 36 2.49 2.82 -9.83
C GLY A 36 2.02 4.07 -10.57
N ILE A 37 1.85 4.00 -11.90
CA ILE A 37 1.33 5.15 -12.67
C ILE A 37 -0.11 5.45 -12.26
N GLY A 38 -0.97 4.42 -12.23
CA GLY A 38 -2.36 4.61 -11.86
C GLY A 38 -2.54 5.12 -10.43
N GLY A 39 -1.70 4.65 -9.50
CA GLY A 39 -1.64 5.17 -8.14
C GLY A 39 -1.18 6.63 -8.08
N ALA A 40 -0.16 7.01 -8.86
CA ALA A 40 0.32 8.40 -8.92
C ALA A 40 -0.75 9.36 -9.48
N VAL A 41 -1.43 8.96 -10.56
CA VAL A 41 -2.53 9.76 -11.14
C VAL A 41 -3.69 9.87 -10.14
N GLY A 42 -4.12 8.76 -9.53
CA GLY A 42 -5.18 8.77 -8.51
C GLY A 42 -4.84 9.65 -7.31
N SER A 43 -3.59 9.63 -6.87
CA SER A 43 -3.06 10.47 -5.79
C SER A 43 -3.05 11.95 -6.14
N LEU A 44 -2.66 12.33 -7.36
CA LEU A 44 -2.72 13.72 -7.83
C LEU A 44 -4.16 14.22 -7.91
N CYS A 45 -5.09 13.40 -8.43
CA CYS A 45 -6.51 13.73 -8.44
C CYS A 45 -7.07 13.94 -7.03
N THR A 46 -6.69 13.07 -6.09
CA THR A 46 -7.09 13.17 -4.68
C THR A 46 -6.54 14.42 -4.01
N ALA A 47 -5.25 14.71 -4.19
CA ALA A 47 -4.62 15.92 -3.64
C ALA A 47 -5.23 17.19 -4.24
N GLY A 48 -5.47 17.21 -5.55
CA GLY A 48 -6.15 18.30 -6.25
C GLY A 48 -7.59 18.49 -5.76
N ALA A 49 -8.31 17.42 -5.46
CA ALA A 49 -9.64 17.51 -4.88
C ALA A 49 -9.61 18.14 -3.48
N GLY A 50 -8.67 17.73 -2.62
CA GLY A 50 -8.47 18.34 -1.31
C GLY A 50 -8.09 19.81 -1.42
N PHE A 51 -7.15 20.15 -2.32
CA PHE A 51 -6.73 21.53 -2.54
C PHE A 51 -7.88 22.43 -3.01
N THR A 52 -8.65 21.98 -4.01
CA THR A 52 -9.81 22.73 -4.52
C THR A 52 -10.91 22.90 -3.49
N ALA A 53 -11.15 21.89 -2.64
CA ALA A 53 -12.11 21.98 -1.55
C ALA A 53 -11.64 22.96 -0.45
N LEU A 54 -10.34 22.98 -0.16
CA LEU A 54 -9.75 23.89 0.83
C LEU A 54 -9.78 25.35 0.36
N THR A 55 -9.50 25.61 -0.91
CA THR A 55 -9.54 26.98 -1.48
C THR A 55 -10.96 27.51 -1.66
N SER A 56 -11.93 26.62 -1.85
CA SER A 56 -13.34 27.03 -2.00
C SER A 56 -14.02 27.31 -0.64
N ALA A 57 -13.45 26.86 0.48
CA ALA A 57 -13.97 27.02 1.85
C ALA A 57 -15.45 26.60 2.05
N VAL A 58 -16.00 25.82 1.12
CA VAL A 58 -17.40 25.40 1.11
C VAL A 58 -17.48 23.90 1.29
N THR A 59 -18.41 23.44 2.12
CA THR A 59 -18.72 22.02 2.27
C THR A 59 -19.43 21.51 1.02
N VAL A 60 -18.85 20.50 0.37
CA VAL A 60 -19.42 19.93 -0.85
C VAL A 60 -19.93 18.53 -0.56
N SER A 61 -21.23 18.33 -0.72
CA SER A 61 -21.87 17.03 -0.57
C SER A 61 -22.31 16.49 -1.93
N GLY A 62 -22.15 15.18 -2.15
CA GLY A 62 -22.55 14.53 -3.38
C GLY A 62 -22.63 13.02 -3.21
N VAL A 63 -23.24 12.32 -4.16
CA VAL A 63 -23.28 10.85 -4.15
C VAL A 63 -22.19 10.32 -5.09
N MET A 64 -21.36 9.40 -4.62
CA MET A 64 -20.37 8.76 -5.49
C MET A 64 -21.05 7.77 -6.44
N PRO A 65 -20.87 7.90 -7.76
CA PRO A 65 -21.62 7.11 -8.74
C PRO A 65 -21.30 5.62 -8.71
N PHE A 66 -20.14 5.21 -8.19
CA PHE A 66 -19.72 3.81 -8.15
C PHE A 66 -20.21 3.03 -6.91
N THR A 67 -20.58 3.72 -5.83
CA THR A 67 -20.94 3.09 -4.53
C THR A 67 -22.27 3.55 -3.97
N GLY A 68 -22.90 4.60 -4.51
CA GLY A 68 -24.17 5.13 -4.01
C GLY A 68 -24.09 5.76 -2.62
N HIS A 69 -22.90 5.87 -2.04
CA HIS A 69 -22.69 6.48 -0.73
C HIS A 69 -22.68 8.01 -0.83
N MET A 70 -23.23 8.65 0.19
CA MET A 70 -23.08 10.10 0.37
C MET A 70 -21.63 10.42 0.76
N LEU A 71 -21.03 11.33 0.00
CA LEU A 71 -19.75 11.96 0.24
C LEU A 71 -19.98 13.34 0.82
N GLN A 72 -19.14 13.71 1.79
CA GLN A 72 -19.07 15.06 2.30
C GLN A 72 -17.61 15.51 2.38
N ILE A 73 -17.27 16.53 1.60
CA ILE A 73 -15.95 17.14 1.61
C ILE A 73 -16.03 18.39 2.49
N THR A 74 -15.49 18.28 3.69
CA THR A 74 -15.29 19.42 4.62
C THR A 74 -13.85 19.93 4.50
N PRO A 75 -13.55 21.16 4.97
CA PRO A 75 -12.17 21.67 5.03
C PRO A 75 -11.22 20.76 5.84
N LEU A 76 -11.74 20.08 6.87
CA LEU A 76 -10.96 19.12 7.65
C LEU A 76 -10.61 17.87 6.81
N ASN A 77 -11.59 17.32 6.09
CA ASN A 77 -11.37 16.19 5.19
C ASN A 77 -10.42 16.56 4.04
N ALA A 78 -10.46 17.82 3.57
CA ALA A 78 -9.57 18.32 2.54
C ALA A 78 -8.09 18.23 2.93
N ILE A 79 -7.74 18.55 4.17
CA ILE A 79 -6.37 18.41 4.69
C ILE A 79 -5.92 16.94 4.65
N TRP A 80 -6.79 16.03 5.07
CA TRP A 80 -6.53 14.59 5.01
C TRP A 80 -6.39 14.07 3.58
N LEU A 81 -7.19 14.57 2.64
CA LEU A 81 -7.10 14.23 1.22
C LEU A 81 -5.77 14.67 0.59
N ILE A 82 -5.31 15.89 0.90
CA ILE A 82 -3.99 16.37 0.47
C ILE A 82 -2.90 15.48 1.04
N THR A 83 -3.00 15.13 2.34
CA THR A 83 -2.02 14.30 3.02
C THR A 83 -1.94 12.90 2.41
N LEU A 84 -3.08 12.23 2.26
CA LEU A 84 -3.15 10.91 1.62
C LEU A 84 -2.72 10.97 0.14
N GLY A 85 -3.11 12.01 -0.59
CA GLY A 85 -2.70 12.20 -1.98
C GLY A 85 -1.19 12.33 -2.13
N LEU A 86 -0.55 13.20 -1.33
CA LEU A 86 0.89 13.43 -1.37
C LEU A 86 1.67 12.18 -0.92
N CYS A 87 1.28 11.56 0.20
CA CYS A 87 1.90 10.32 0.65
C CYS A 87 1.74 9.19 -0.37
N GLY A 88 0.54 9.03 -0.93
CA GLY A 88 0.24 8.03 -1.95
C GLY A 88 1.03 8.24 -3.24
N LEU A 89 1.32 9.49 -3.62
CA LEU A 89 2.16 9.81 -4.77
C LEU A 89 3.58 9.27 -4.56
N PHE A 90 4.17 9.53 -3.41
CA PHE A 90 5.51 9.03 -3.07
C PHE A 90 5.54 7.49 -3.00
N VAL A 91 4.53 6.87 -2.38
CA VAL A 91 4.41 5.41 -2.32
C VAL A 91 4.29 4.81 -3.72
N SER A 92 3.54 5.45 -4.62
CA SER A 92 3.35 5.00 -5.99
C SER A 92 4.63 5.12 -6.81
N LEU A 93 5.37 6.22 -6.69
CA LEU A 93 6.68 6.41 -7.33
C LEU A 93 7.71 5.39 -6.81
N PHE A 94 7.74 5.16 -5.50
CA PHE A 94 8.58 4.13 -4.89
C PHE A 94 8.23 2.74 -5.43
N ASN A 95 6.94 2.45 -5.63
CA ASN A 95 6.47 1.16 -6.14
C ASN A 95 6.97 0.87 -7.58
N ILE A 96 7.10 1.91 -8.41
CA ILE A 96 7.65 1.80 -9.78
C ILE A 96 9.12 1.39 -9.76
N ASP A 97 9.93 2.03 -8.91
CA ASP A 97 11.36 1.72 -8.81
C ASP A 97 11.62 0.36 -8.15
N TRP A 98 10.80 0.02 -7.13
CA TRP A 98 10.96 -1.21 -6.35
C TRP A 98 10.65 -2.49 -7.15
N HIS A 99 9.74 -2.45 -8.12
CA HIS A 99 9.40 -3.60 -8.97
C HIS A 99 10.46 -3.95 -10.02
N ARG A 100 11.57 -3.19 -10.11
CA ARG A 100 12.74 -3.55 -10.93
C ARG A 100 13.56 -4.72 -10.36
N HIS A 101 13.28 -5.16 -9.13
CA HIS A 101 13.98 -6.28 -8.52
C HIS A 101 13.26 -7.64 -8.76
N PRO A 102 13.96 -8.69 -9.22
CA PRO A 102 13.33 -9.97 -9.63
C PRO A 102 12.71 -10.80 -8.49
N GLN A 103 12.95 -10.45 -7.22
CA GLN A 103 12.50 -11.20 -6.04
C GLN A 103 11.25 -10.61 -5.35
N VAL A 104 10.51 -9.69 -5.99
CA VAL A 104 9.41 -8.96 -5.35
C VAL A 104 8.04 -9.57 -5.69
N LYS A 105 7.11 -9.55 -4.72
CA LYS A 105 5.72 -9.97 -4.88
C LYS A 105 4.92 -8.85 -5.55
N ALA A 106 4.11 -9.17 -6.56
CA ALA A 106 3.25 -8.20 -7.24
C ALA A 106 2.15 -7.73 -6.28
N ASN A 107 2.38 -6.60 -5.62
CA ASN A 107 1.51 -6.04 -4.59
C ASN A 107 0.72 -4.81 -5.08
N GLY A 108 0.79 -4.50 -6.38
CA GLY A 108 0.16 -3.33 -6.98
C GLY A 108 -1.35 -3.23 -6.77
N LEU A 109 -2.06 -4.37 -6.80
CA LEU A 109 -3.50 -4.41 -6.46
C LEU A 109 -3.74 -3.94 -5.03
N LEU A 110 -2.99 -4.46 -4.06
CA LEU A 110 -3.25 -4.22 -2.64
C LEU A 110 -2.93 -2.76 -2.27
N ILE A 111 -1.90 -2.17 -2.86
CA ILE A 111 -1.53 -0.76 -2.63
C ILE A 111 -2.62 0.16 -3.18
N ASN A 112 -3.07 -0.05 -4.42
CA ASN A 112 -4.10 0.80 -5.02
C ASN A 112 -5.47 0.61 -4.36
N LEU A 113 -5.81 -0.62 -3.95
CA LEU A 113 -7.03 -0.89 -3.20
C LEU A 113 -7.00 -0.25 -1.80
N LEU A 114 -5.84 -0.29 -1.12
CA LEU A 114 -5.62 0.39 0.16
C LEU A 114 -5.80 1.91 0.00
N MET A 115 -5.21 2.52 -1.03
CA MET A 115 -5.33 3.95 -1.30
C MET A 115 -6.77 4.35 -1.65
N ALA A 116 -7.46 3.57 -2.48
CA ALA A 116 -8.88 3.79 -2.78
C ALA A 116 -9.73 3.76 -1.52
N ALA A 117 -9.56 2.74 -0.67
CA ALA A 117 -10.30 2.60 0.57
C ALA A 117 -10.00 3.75 1.55
N ALA A 118 -8.74 4.20 1.65
CA ALA A 118 -8.37 5.33 2.49
C ALA A 118 -9.03 6.64 2.03
N VAL A 119 -9.03 6.92 0.73
CA VAL A 119 -9.71 8.09 0.18
C VAL A 119 -11.21 8.02 0.44
N CYS A 120 -11.84 6.86 0.19
CA CYS A 120 -13.26 6.63 0.46
C CYS A 120 -13.61 6.77 1.95
N ALA A 121 -12.75 6.32 2.87
CA ALA A 121 -12.95 6.47 4.31
C ALA A 121 -12.97 7.95 4.74
N VAL A 122 -12.06 8.76 4.21
CA VAL A 122 -11.94 10.20 4.57
C VAL A 122 -13.14 11.02 4.10
N VAL A 123 -13.74 10.65 2.97
CA VAL A 123 -14.87 11.39 2.38
C VAL A 123 -16.23 10.85 2.79
N ALA A 124 -16.28 9.73 3.51
CA ALA A 124 -17.51 9.10 3.93
C ALA A 124 -18.31 10.02 4.86
N SER A 125 -19.57 10.27 4.54
CA SER A 125 -20.50 10.98 5.44
C SER A 125 -21.20 10.05 6.43
N ASN A 126 -20.92 8.74 6.37
CA ASN A 126 -21.56 7.71 7.17
C ASN A 126 -20.52 6.94 7.98
N LEU A 127 -20.75 6.85 9.29
CA LEU A 127 -19.82 6.20 10.22
C LEU A 127 -19.66 4.71 9.89
N GLY A 128 -20.74 4.04 9.45
CA GLY A 128 -20.69 2.65 8.97
C GLY A 128 -19.80 2.47 7.73
N THR A 129 -19.89 3.37 6.74
CA THR A 129 -19.05 3.31 5.54
C THR A 129 -17.57 3.51 5.89
N MET A 130 -17.26 4.42 6.83
CA MET A 130 -15.90 4.60 7.32
C MET A 130 -15.33 3.31 7.93
N VAL A 131 -16.12 2.57 8.73
CA VAL A 131 -15.69 1.30 9.33
C VAL A 131 -15.45 0.23 8.27
N VAL A 132 -16.34 0.11 7.28
CA VAL A 132 -16.19 -0.83 6.17
C VAL A 132 -14.91 -0.54 5.37
N MET A 133 -14.63 0.73 5.08
CA MET A 133 -13.41 1.10 4.37
C MET A 133 -12.16 0.86 5.23
N ALA A 134 -12.21 1.12 6.54
CA ALA A 134 -11.12 0.79 7.46
C ALA A 134 -10.82 -0.72 7.52
N GLU A 135 -11.85 -1.55 7.45
CA GLU A 135 -11.74 -3.02 7.34
C GLU A 135 -11.05 -3.47 6.05
N ILE A 136 -11.42 -2.87 4.91
CA ILE A 136 -10.77 -3.13 3.63
C ILE A 136 -9.29 -2.71 3.69
N MET A 137 -8.98 -1.56 4.29
CA MET A 137 -7.61 -1.11 4.49
C MET A 137 -6.81 -2.09 5.35
N ALA A 138 -7.38 -2.58 6.46
CA ALA A 138 -6.74 -3.55 7.34
C ALA A 138 -6.47 -4.88 6.62
N LEU A 139 -7.41 -5.39 5.81
CA LEU A 139 -7.21 -6.59 5.00
C LEU A 139 -6.06 -6.39 4.01
N CYS A 140 -6.01 -5.26 3.30
CA CYS A 140 -4.92 -4.93 2.39
C CYS A 140 -3.56 -4.92 3.12
N ALA A 141 -3.48 -4.28 4.30
CA ALA A 141 -2.26 -4.19 5.09
C ALA A 141 -1.72 -5.57 5.53
N VAL A 142 -2.59 -6.51 5.87
CA VAL A 142 -2.20 -7.87 6.27
C VAL A 142 -1.56 -8.65 5.12
N PHE A 143 -2.16 -8.56 3.93
CA PHE A 143 -1.61 -9.23 2.75
C PHE A 143 -0.30 -8.59 2.27
N LEU A 144 -0.09 -7.31 2.56
CA LEU A 144 1.16 -6.59 2.31
C LEU A 144 2.28 -6.94 3.31
N THR A 145 1.96 -7.19 4.59
CA THR A 145 2.95 -7.39 5.66
C THR A 145 3.45 -8.83 5.82
N GLY A 146 2.79 -9.82 5.21
CA GLY A 146 3.36 -11.14 4.94
C GLY A 146 3.99 -11.87 6.14
N GLY A 147 3.17 -12.55 6.95
CA GLY A 147 3.55 -13.72 7.75
C GLY A 147 4.60 -13.57 8.85
N SER A 148 5.09 -12.36 9.15
CA SER A 148 5.99 -12.13 10.28
C SER A 148 5.26 -12.33 11.62
N LYS A 149 5.96 -12.80 12.66
CA LYS A 149 5.39 -12.96 14.02
C LYS A 149 4.81 -11.63 14.55
N GLU A 150 5.41 -10.50 14.16
CA GLU A 150 4.93 -9.16 14.48
C GLU A 150 3.65 -8.83 13.70
N GLY A 151 3.56 -9.15 12.41
CA GLY A 151 2.36 -8.90 11.59
C GLY A 151 1.09 -9.60 12.10
N LYS A 152 1.22 -10.75 12.77
CA LYS A 152 0.08 -11.43 13.42
C LYS A 152 -0.47 -10.67 14.63
N LEU A 153 0.40 -9.99 15.40
CA LEU A 153 -0.01 -9.17 16.54
C LEU A 153 -0.74 -7.91 16.08
N TRP A 154 -0.20 -7.25 15.04
CA TRP A 154 -0.83 -6.06 14.47
C TRP A 154 -2.14 -6.37 13.77
N PHE A 155 -2.24 -7.53 13.10
CA PHE A 155 -3.51 -8.02 12.58
C PHE A 155 -4.57 -8.20 13.67
N ALA A 156 -4.20 -8.84 14.79
CA ALA A 156 -5.11 -9.03 15.91
C ALA A 156 -5.54 -7.68 16.51
N LEU A 157 -4.62 -6.72 16.61
CA LEU A 157 -4.90 -5.38 17.13
C LEU A 157 -5.82 -4.58 16.19
N GLY A 158 -5.59 -4.62 14.88
CA GLY A 158 -6.45 -3.96 13.89
C GLY A 158 -7.86 -4.56 13.82
N ARG A 159 -7.99 -5.89 13.96
CA ARG A 159 -9.29 -6.58 14.08
C ARG A 159 -10.02 -6.22 15.38
N LEU A 160 -9.30 -6.12 16.48
CA LEU A 160 -9.88 -5.67 17.74
C LEU A 160 -10.39 -4.23 17.62
N GLY A 161 -9.60 -3.32 17.01
CA GLY A 161 -10.01 -1.92 16.85
C GLY A 161 -11.22 -1.73 15.95
N THR A 162 -11.29 -2.44 14.82
CA THR A 162 -12.44 -2.43 13.91
C THR A 162 -13.69 -3.06 14.54
N LEU A 163 -13.56 -4.13 15.33
CA LEU A 163 -14.66 -4.70 16.11
C LEU A 163 -15.18 -3.71 17.16
N LEU A 164 -14.29 -3.03 17.90
CA LEU A 164 -14.70 -1.99 18.84
C LEU A 164 -15.42 -0.84 18.12
N LEU A 165 -14.95 -0.44 16.95
CA LEU A 165 -15.59 0.57 16.12
C LEU A 165 -16.98 0.12 15.66
N ALA A 166 -17.13 -1.14 15.24
CA ALA A 166 -18.42 -1.71 14.83
C ALA A 166 -19.41 -1.80 16.01
N ILE A 167 -18.93 -2.15 17.20
CA ILE A 167 -19.75 -2.12 18.43
C ILE A 167 -20.15 -0.68 18.76
N ALA A 168 -19.24 0.29 18.63
CA ALA A 168 -19.56 1.70 18.80
C ALA A 168 -20.61 2.16 17.77
N CYS A 169 -20.49 1.78 16.48
CA CYS A 169 -21.51 2.05 15.46
C CYS A 169 -22.87 1.48 15.86
N TRP A 170 -22.88 0.24 16.36
CA TRP A 170 -24.11 -0.43 16.76
C TRP A 170 -24.78 0.30 17.93
N LEU A 171 -24.02 0.70 18.94
CA LEU A 171 -24.54 1.46 20.08
C LEU A 171 -25.01 2.86 19.68
N VAL A 172 -24.29 3.53 18.77
CA VAL A 172 -24.71 4.82 18.19
C VAL A 172 -26.02 4.65 17.42
N TRP A 173 -26.15 3.59 16.62
CA TRP A 173 -27.40 3.29 15.91
C TRP A 173 -28.55 3.02 16.88
N GLN A 174 -28.34 2.22 17.92
CA GLN A 174 -29.37 1.94 18.94
C GLN A 174 -29.85 3.22 19.64
N ARG A 175 -28.94 4.18 19.87
CA ARG A 175 -29.24 5.41 20.59
C ARG A 175 -29.86 6.50 19.72
N TYR A 176 -29.34 6.70 18.52
CA TYR A 176 -29.73 7.82 17.66
C TYR A 176 -30.53 7.40 16.43
N GLY A 177 -30.61 6.11 16.10
CA GLY A 177 -31.35 5.59 14.94
C GLY A 177 -30.76 5.99 13.58
N THR A 178 -29.52 6.48 13.54
CA THR A 178 -28.83 6.87 12.30
C THR A 178 -27.31 6.70 12.45
N LEU A 179 -26.62 6.49 11.34
CA LEU A 179 -25.15 6.50 11.22
C LEU A 179 -24.62 7.65 10.34
N ASP A 180 -25.51 8.52 9.87
CA ASP A 180 -25.13 9.71 9.11
C ASP A 180 -24.48 10.72 10.05
N LEU A 181 -23.23 11.11 9.75
CA LEU A 181 -22.42 12.00 10.58
C LEU A 181 -23.05 13.39 10.73
N GLY A 182 -23.73 13.90 9.71
CA GLY A 182 -24.39 15.21 9.77
C GLY A 182 -25.60 15.21 10.71
N LEU A 183 -26.40 14.15 10.67
CA LEU A 183 -27.54 13.99 11.58
C LEU A 183 -27.09 13.61 13.00
N LEU A 184 -26.00 12.85 13.13
CA LEU A 184 -25.41 12.52 14.42
C LEU A 184 -24.90 13.76 15.15
N ASP A 185 -24.21 14.68 14.46
CA ASP A 185 -23.72 15.92 15.08
C ASP A 185 -24.89 16.75 15.65
N GLN A 186 -25.96 16.90 14.87
CA GLN A 186 -27.18 17.60 15.32
C GLN A 186 -27.83 16.94 16.54
N ARG A 187 -27.95 15.61 16.54
CA ARG A 187 -28.56 14.86 17.66
C ARG A 187 -27.66 14.78 18.89
N ALA A 188 -26.33 14.78 18.71
CA ALA A 188 -25.36 14.76 19.79
C ALA A 188 -25.35 16.09 20.57
N GLN A 189 -25.68 17.21 19.93
CA GLN A 189 -25.86 18.51 20.60
C GLN A 189 -27.08 18.52 21.53
N GLN A 190 -28.12 17.74 21.22
CA GLN A 190 -29.33 17.62 22.05
C GLN A 190 -29.19 16.56 23.14
N LEU A 191 -28.51 15.45 22.83
CA LEU A 191 -28.29 14.35 23.76
C LEU A 191 -26.82 13.91 23.71
N PRO A 192 -25.96 14.36 24.64
CA PRO A 192 -24.53 14.11 24.56
C PRO A 192 -24.20 12.62 24.62
N LEU A 193 -23.15 12.22 23.90
CA LEU A 193 -22.69 10.83 23.83
C LEU A 193 -22.45 10.26 25.23
N GLY A 194 -22.92 9.03 25.44
CA GLY A 194 -22.60 8.30 26.67
C GLY A 194 -21.10 8.05 26.73
N SER A 195 -20.51 8.19 27.92
CA SER A 195 -19.08 7.96 28.16
C SER A 195 -18.59 6.63 27.56
N ASP A 196 -19.42 5.59 27.67
CA ASP A 196 -19.09 4.23 27.19
C ASP A 196 -18.95 4.17 25.65
N ILE A 197 -19.84 4.84 24.92
CA ILE A 197 -19.83 4.87 23.45
C ILE A 197 -18.64 5.70 22.96
N TRP A 198 -18.37 6.82 23.64
CA TRP A 198 -17.23 7.69 23.32
C TRP A 198 -15.90 6.97 23.57
N LEU A 199 -15.74 6.30 24.71
CA LEU A 199 -14.55 5.51 25.03
C LEU A 199 -14.35 4.37 24.04
N LEU A 200 -15.40 3.62 23.70
CA LEU A 200 -15.32 2.56 22.69
C LEU A 200 -14.89 3.12 21.32
N GLY A 201 -15.43 4.27 20.92
CA GLY A 201 -15.03 4.95 19.68
C GLY A 201 -13.56 5.38 19.69
N VAL A 202 -13.11 6.03 20.78
CA VAL A 202 -11.72 6.49 20.92
C VAL A 202 -10.76 5.31 20.99
N ILE A 203 -11.06 4.28 21.77
CA ILE A 203 -10.20 3.09 21.90
C ILE A 203 -10.17 2.32 20.58
N GLY A 204 -11.32 2.17 19.90
CA GLY A 204 -11.42 1.55 18.58
C GLY A 204 -10.58 2.30 17.53
N PHE A 205 -10.72 3.63 17.46
CA PHE A 205 -9.95 4.45 16.54
C PHE A 205 -8.46 4.45 16.87
N TRP A 206 -8.11 4.51 18.16
CA TRP A 206 -6.73 4.45 18.64
C TRP A 206 -6.05 3.12 18.33
N SER A 207 -6.77 2.01 18.47
CA SER A 207 -6.24 0.67 18.18
C SER A 207 -6.17 0.38 16.68
N ALA A 208 -7.13 0.89 15.89
CA ALA A 208 -7.11 0.81 14.43
C ALA A 208 -6.07 1.74 13.78
N GLY A 209 -5.81 2.92 14.37
CA GLY A 209 -4.83 3.90 13.90
C GLY A 209 -3.39 3.62 14.34
N ARG A 210 -3.14 2.58 15.14
CA ARG A 210 -1.82 2.21 15.64
C ARG A 210 -1.03 1.38 14.62
N ASP A 211 -0.83 1.92 13.42
CA ASP A 211 -0.05 1.32 12.32
C ASP A 211 0.83 2.45 11.73
N TYR A 212 2.17 2.50 11.65
CA TYR A 212 3.33 1.62 11.85
C TYR A 212 4.48 2.50 12.38
N PRO A 213 5.45 2.01 13.18
CA PRO A 213 6.72 2.71 13.30
C PRO A 213 7.42 2.71 11.93
N ALA A 214 7.46 3.88 11.27
CA ALA A 214 8.15 4.12 9.99
C ALA A 214 9.60 3.59 9.96
N THR A 215 10.20 3.38 11.12
CA THR A 215 11.51 2.77 11.33
C THR A 215 11.63 1.32 10.84
N ARG A 216 10.55 0.55 10.62
CA ARG A 216 10.66 -0.87 10.21
C ARG A 216 10.24 -1.26 8.79
N LEU A 217 9.46 -0.46 8.06
CA LEU A 217 9.38 -0.65 6.59
C LEU A 217 10.77 -0.44 5.96
N GLY A 218 11.52 0.55 6.46
CA GLY A 218 12.93 0.74 6.12
C GLY A 218 13.84 -0.42 6.57
N ALA A 219 13.61 -1.00 7.75
CA ALA A 219 14.42 -2.12 8.26
C ALA A 219 14.14 -3.46 7.57
N ALA A 220 12.90 -3.71 7.13
CA ALA A 220 12.53 -4.88 6.34
C ALA A 220 13.11 -4.77 4.92
N GLY A 221 12.97 -3.59 4.28
CA GLY A 221 13.62 -3.28 3.01
C GLY A 221 15.16 -3.38 3.09
N ALA A 222 15.77 -2.85 4.16
CA ALA A 222 17.22 -2.92 4.39
C ALA A 222 17.71 -4.36 4.61
N ARG A 223 17.02 -5.17 5.43
CA ARG A 223 17.39 -6.59 5.63
C ARG A 223 17.24 -7.42 4.37
N GLN A 224 16.22 -7.14 3.56
CA GLN A 224 16.00 -7.83 2.29
C GLN A 224 17.02 -7.41 1.23
N ARG A 225 17.40 -6.12 1.18
CA ARG A 225 18.49 -5.57 0.35
C ARG A 225 19.87 -6.10 0.76
N GLN A 226 20.08 -6.35 2.05
CA GLN A 226 21.33 -6.92 2.57
C GLN A 226 21.43 -8.42 2.29
N ARG A 227 20.30 -9.15 2.33
CA ARG A 227 20.22 -10.56 1.90
C ARG A 227 20.38 -10.73 0.38
N SER A 228 19.85 -9.82 -0.44
CA SER A 228 20.05 -9.86 -1.89
C SER A 228 21.46 -9.44 -2.29
N ARG A 229 22.07 -8.44 -1.64
CA ARG A 229 23.51 -8.14 -1.80
C ARG A 229 24.40 -9.31 -1.43
N ARG A 230 24.16 -9.98 -0.29
CA ARG A 230 24.94 -11.16 0.09
C ARG A 230 24.81 -12.30 -0.92
N ARG A 231 23.61 -12.54 -1.45
CA ARG A 231 23.40 -13.57 -2.48
C ARG A 231 24.01 -13.21 -3.83
N ALA A 232 23.90 -11.96 -4.29
CA ALA A 232 24.56 -11.52 -5.51
C ALA A 232 26.10 -11.55 -5.42
N VAL A 233 26.66 -11.35 -4.21
CA VAL A 233 28.11 -11.53 -3.95
C VAL A 233 28.50 -13.02 -3.93
N LEU A 234 27.64 -13.89 -3.41
CA LEU A 234 27.86 -15.34 -3.44
C LEU A 234 27.78 -15.91 -4.87
N ASP A 235 26.77 -15.52 -5.65
CA ASP A 235 26.67 -15.92 -7.07
C ASP A 235 27.88 -15.44 -7.89
N ARG A 236 28.32 -14.18 -7.69
CA ARG A 236 29.58 -13.70 -8.31
C ARG A 236 30.81 -14.45 -7.83
N GLY A 237 30.83 -14.89 -6.58
CA GLY A 237 31.91 -15.68 -6.01
C GLY A 237 32.01 -17.07 -6.66
N ASP A 238 30.85 -17.70 -6.89
CA ASP A 238 30.76 -18.99 -7.57
C ASP A 238 31.04 -18.87 -9.07
N GLU A 239 30.62 -17.79 -9.73
CA GLU A 239 30.93 -17.50 -11.14
C GLU A 239 32.43 -17.23 -11.34
N ASN A 240 33.09 -16.49 -10.44
CA ASN A 240 34.54 -16.31 -10.44
C ASN A 240 35.31 -17.60 -10.11
N ARG A 241 34.76 -18.48 -9.25
CA ARG A 241 35.35 -19.80 -9.00
C ARG A 241 35.23 -20.72 -10.22
N ALA A 242 34.09 -20.69 -10.92
CA ALA A 242 33.87 -21.46 -12.14
C ALA A 242 34.74 -20.96 -13.31
N ALA A 243 34.92 -19.63 -13.43
CA ALA A 243 35.84 -19.02 -14.39
C ALA A 243 37.32 -19.34 -14.05
N GLY A 244 37.70 -19.30 -12.76
CA GLY A 244 39.03 -19.69 -12.30
C GLY A 244 39.35 -21.17 -12.54
N HIS A 245 38.39 -22.07 -12.32
CA HIS A 245 38.53 -23.49 -12.66
C HIS A 245 38.66 -23.72 -14.17
N SER A 246 37.91 -22.97 -14.99
CA SER A 246 37.99 -23.08 -16.46
C SER A 246 39.32 -22.58 -17.00
N HIS A 247 39.86 -21.48 -16.45
CA HIS A 247 41.20 -20.99 -16.79
C HIS A 247 42.33 -21.94 -16.34
N ALA A 248 42.19 -22.56 -15.15
CA ALA A 248 43.14 -23.56 -14.67
C ALA A 248 43.13 -24.84 -15.54
N ILE A 249 41.95 -25.29 -15.98
CA ILE A 249 41.81 -26.46 -16.87
C ILE A 249 42.32 -26.15 -18.29
N SER A 250 42.12 -24.94 -18.82
CA SER A 250 42.69 -24.53 -20.11
C SER A 250 44.22 -24.39 -20.07
N ALA A 251 44.77 -23.88 -18.96
CA ALA A 251 46.22 -23.80 -18.76
C ALA A 251 46.86 -25.19 -18.61
N TRP A 252 46.19 -26.13 -17.92
CA TRP A 252 46.63 -27.53 -17.85
C TRP A 252 46.60 -28.23 -19.20
N ARG A 253 45.58 -27.99 -20.04
CA ARG A 253 45.50 -28.53 -21.41
C ARG A 253 46.56 -27.95 -22.34
N GLN A 254 46.93 -26.67 -22.19
CA GLN A 254 48.02 -26.06 -22.97
C GLN A 254 49.40 -26.57 -22.53
N CYS A 255 49.66 -26.75 -21.23
CA CYS A 255 50.89 -27.39 -20.74
C CYS A 255 51.00 -28.86 -21.17
N ALA A 256 49.91 -29.63 -21.14
CA ALA A 256 49.90 -31.02 -21.59
C ALA A 256 50.16 -31.16 -23.12
N ALA A 257 49.71 -30.19 -23.92
CA ALA A 257 49.95 -30.18 -25.37
C ALA A 257 51.41 -29.82 -25.74
N VAL A 258 52.11 -29.04 -24.91
CA VAL A 258 53.53 -28.70 -25.11
C VAL A 258 54.45 -29.84 -24.67
N VAL A 259 54.09 -30.59 -23.62
CA VAL A 259 54.87 -31.77 -23.17
C VAL A 259 54.68 -32.98 -24.10
N GLY A 260 53.57 -33.07 -24.85
CA GLY A 260 53.31 -34.14 -25.82
C GLY A 260 53.99 -33.99 -27.20
N ARG A 261 54.71 -32.89 -27.47
CA ARG A 261 55.38 -32.62 -28.78
C ARG A 261 56.90 -32.41 -28.68
N GLY A 262 57.55 -33.01 -27.69
CA GLY A 262 59.00 -32.92 -27.50
C GLY A 262 59.69 -34.28 -27.48
N ARG A 263 59.53 -35.11 -28.52
CA ARG A 263 60.41 -36.27 -28.81
C ARG A 263 60.12 -36.86 -30.20
N CYS A 264 60.82 -36.37 -31.22
CA CYS A 264 61.37 -37.15 -32.34
C CYS A 264 62.09 -36.18 -33.29
N TRP A 265 63.17 -36.66 -33.90
CA TRP A 265 64.10 -36.01 -34.85
C TRP A 265 65.45 -35.56 -34.28
N CYS A 266 66.27 -36.57 -33.98
CA CYS A 266 67.70 -36.62 -34.28
C CYS A 266 68.05 -38.10 -34.53
N LEU A 267 68.37 -38.47 -35.78
CA LEU A 267 69.22 -39.59 -36.21
C LEU A 267 69.12 -39.75 -37.74
N GLY A 268 70.24 -39.52 -38.43
CA GLY A 268 70.39 -39.68 -39.89
C GLY A 268 71.17 -38.53 -40.51
#